data_AF-A0A7C3ABW6-F1
#
_entry.id   AF-A0A7C3ABW6-F1
#
_cell.length_a   1.000
_cell.length_b   1.000
_cell.length_c   1.000
_cell.angle_alpha   90.00
_cell.angle_beta   90.00
_cell.angle_gamma   90.00
#
_symmetry.space_group_name_H-M   'P 1'
#
loop_
_entity.id
_entity.type
_entity.pdbx_description
1 polymer ?
#
loop_
_entity_poly.entity_id
_entity_poly.type
_entity_poly.pdbx_seq_one_letter_code
_entity_poly.pdbx_strand_id
1 'polypeptide(L)'
;MELKEEAHHYERVSFRSALIAILIIPFNSYWILYLSYVFDSNRPTSIALLFNVIFIMLILIALNSLIRRIIPRGALSQVELLTIYAMLCQASAFAGRDMIQVLVPLLGNGFWYARPENEWAELFHSYLPKWLVVPDRKILRGFYEGNSSLYEAGHWRPWVRPLAIWTGFIGVMSFTMLCLSVILRKQWSEHEKLTYPIVRLPLEMTKERSDLNLFRNRLMWLGFGIASAINAISELGQIFPQIPFLPLYKEVHFSEKPWNAMNSPGLGFSLFPFAIGLGYFIPLDLAFSCWFFHLFWHFERVLGSA
;
A
#
# COMPACT_ATOMS: atom_id res chain seq x y z
N MET A 1 -33.95 35.52 8.11
CA MET A 1 -33.78 34.36 7.22
C MET A 1 -32.87 33.40 7.95
N GLU A 2 -33.46 32.58 8.81
CA GLU A 2 -32.74 31.63 9.68
C GLU A 2 -32.21 30.48 8.82
N LEU A 3 -30.89 30.31 8.82
CA LEU A 3 -30.24 29.13 8.29
C LEU A 3 -30.64 27.95 9.16
N LYS A 4 -31.53 27.08 8.66
CA LYS A 4 -31.73 25.74 9.23
C LYS A 4 -30.38 25.03 9.17
N GLU A 5 -29.74 24.84 10.32
CA GLU A 5 -28.70 23.84 10.48
C GLU A 5 -29.35 22.48 10.15
N GLU A 6 -29.01 21.94 8.98
CA GLU A 6 -29.30 20.55 8.67
C GLU A 6 -28.52 19.70 9.67
N ALA A 7 -29.23 19.13 10.64
CA ALA A 7 -28.68 18.15 11.55
C ALA A 7 -28.22 16.94 10.75
N HIS A 8 -26.94 16.92 10.36
CA HIS A 8 -26.31 15.75 9.77
C HIS A 8 -26.40 14.60 10.77
N HIS A 9 -27.28 13.64 10.49
CA HIS A 9 -27.37 12.41 11.25
C HIS A 9 -26.15 11.56 10.90
N TYR A 10 -25.05 11.76 11.64
CA TYR A 10 -23.87 10.92 11.50
C TYR A 10 -24.22 9.50 11.95
N GLU A 11 -24.39 8.59 10.99
CA GLU A 11 -24.46 7.16 11.26
C GLU A 11 -23.22 6.78 12.09
N ARG A 12 -23.45 6.18 13.25
CA ARG A 12 -22.38 5.87 14.21
C ARG A 12 -21.59 4.65 13.73
N VAL A 13 -20.29 4.67 13.99
CA VAL A 13 -19.41 3.51 13.77
C VAL A 13 -19.94 2.34 14.61
N SER A 14 -20.24 1.23 13.94
CA SER A 14 -20.78 0.04 14.59
C SER A 14 -19.66 -0.90 15.04
N PHE A 15 -19.82 -1.52 16.21
CA PHE A 15 -18.89 -2.56 16.67
C PHE A 15 -18.79 -3.74 15.68
N ARG A 16 -19.87 -4.02 14.93
CA ARG A 16 -19.89 -5.11 13.95
C ARG A 16 -18.91 -4.91 12.80
N SER A 17 -18.75 -3.67 12.32
CA SER A 17 -17.81 -3.37 11.22
C SER A 17 -16.36 -3.52 11.66
N ALA A 18 -16.05 -3.10 12.89
CA ALA A 18 -14.73 -3.30 13.50
C ALA A 18 -14.40 -4.79 13.64
N LEU A 19 -15.34 -5.61 14.10
CA LEU A 19 -15.14 -7.06 14.22
C LEU A 19 -14.89 -7.71 12.86
N ILE A 20 -15.67 -7.36 11.84
CA ILE A 20 -15.47 -7.86 10.47
C ILE A 20 -14.09 -7.48 9.96
N ALA A 21 -13.67 -6.22 10.13
CA ALA A 21 -12.34 -5.78 9.73
C ALA A 21 -11.23 -6.56 10.45
N ILE A 22 -11.33 -6.74 11.77
CA ILE A 22 -10.35 -7.50 12.57
C ILE A 22 -10.22 -8.94 12.05
N LEU A 23 -11.31 -9.57 11.66
CA LEU A 23 -11.28 -10.93 11.10
C LEU A 23 -10.63 -10.98 9.71
N ILE A 24 -10.75 -9.94 8.90
CA ILE A 24 -10.20 -9.88 7.53
C ILE A 24 -8.71 -9.48 7.54
N ILE A 25 -8.27 -8.66 8.50
CA ILE A 25 -6.91 -8.13 8.58
C ILE A 25 -5.81 -9.21 8.48
N PRO A 26 -5.88 -10.35 9.20
CA PRO A 26 -4.86 -11.41 9.09
C PRO A 26 -4.75 -11.98 7.68
N PHE A 27 -5.88 -12.23 7.01
CA PHE A 27 -5.89 -12.73 5.63
C PHE A 27 -5.32 -11.71 4.65
N ASN A 28 -5.70 -10.44 4.80
CA ASN A 28 -5.14 -9.36 3.99
C ASN A 28 -3.62 -9.21 4.19
N SER A 29 -3.16 -9.26 5.45
CA SER A 29 -1.74 -9.15 5.78
C SER A 29 -0.95 -10.35 5.22
N TYR A 30 -1.49 -11.56 5.36
CA TYR A 30 -0.92 -12.76 4.76
C TYR A 30 -0.79 -12.62 3.24
N TRP A 31 -1.84 -12.13 2.57
CA TRP A 31 -1.80 -11.92 1.12
C TRP A 31 -0.71 -10.94 0.71
N ILE A 32 -0.55 -9.82 1.42
CA ILE A 32 0.53 -8.83 1.18
C ILE A 32 1.91 -9.46 1.34
N LEU A 33 2.12 -10.21 2.44
CA LEU A 33 3.40 -10.87 2.72
C LEU A 33 3.71 -11.94 1.67
N TYR A 34 2.71 -12.72 1.26
CA TYR A 34 2.87 -13.77 0.25
C TYR A 34 3.25 -13.19 -1.12
N LEU A 35 2.57 -12.12 -1.56
CA LEU A 35 2.95 -11.40 -2.79
C LEU A 35 4.39 -10.88 -2.72
N SER A 36 4.78 -10.34 -1.57
CA SER A 36 6.09 -9.70 -1.40
C SER A 36 7.25 -10.68 -1.28
N TYR A 37 7.09 -11.78 -0.54
CA TYR A 37 8.18 -12.73 -0.26
C TYR A 37 8.21 -13.93 -1.21
N VAL A 38 7.07 -14.39 -1.73
CA VAL A 38 7.01 -15.60 -2.57
C VAL A 38 7.08 -15.24 -4.04
N PHE A 39 6.25 -14.30 -4.48
CA PHE A 39 6.20 -13.92 -5.89
C PHE A 39 7.14 -12.76 -6.25
N ASP A 40 7.64 -12.01 -5.24
CA ASP A 40 8.32 -10.70 -5.37
C ASP A 40 7.67 -9.81 -6.46
N SER A 41 6.35 -9.88 -6.55
CA SER A 41 5.56 -9.22 -7.58
C SER A 41 4.45 -8.40 -6.95
N ASN A 42 4.00 -7.37 -7.66
CA ASN A 42 2.83 -6.55 -7.33
C ASN A 42 2.78 -6.10 -5.86
N ARG A 43 3.50 -5.01 -5.56
CA ARG A 43 3.62 -4.44 -4.21
C ARG A 43 2.39 -3.59 -3.87
N PRO A 44 1.42 -4.10 -3.08
CA PRO A 44 0.14 -3.41 -2.90
C PRO A 44 0.26 -2.08 -2.17
N THR A 45 1.31 -1.94 -1.36
CA THR A 45 1.58 -0.76 -0.54
C THR A 45 2.48 0.26 -1.21
N SER A 46 3.00 -0.02 -2.41
CA SER A 46 3.87 0.91 -3.15
C SER A 46 3.08 1.93 -3.99
N ILE A 47 1.75 1.82 -4.02
CA ILE A 47 0.85 2.71 -4.75
C ILE A 47 -0.13 3.31 -3.73
N ALA A 48 -0.46 4.59 -3.88
CA ALA A 48 -1.32 5.30 -2.93
C ALA A 48 -2.76 4.75 -2.87
N LEU A 49 -3.26 4.19 -3.97
CA LEU A 49 -4.51 3.42 -3.99
C LEU A 49 -4.20 1.93 -3.78
N LEU A 50 -4.51 1.43 -2.59
CA LEU A 50 -4.20 0.06 -2.18
C LEU A 50 -5.12 -0.94 -2.90
N PHE A 51 -4.64 -1.54 -3.99
CA PHE A 51 -5.46 -2.42 -4.83
C PHE A 51 -6.00 -3.64 -4.06
N ASN A 52 -5.24 -4.16 -3.10
CA ASN A 52 -5.63 -5.28 -2.25
C ASN A 52 -6.89 -4.93 -1.43
N VAL A 53 -6.94 -3.71 -0.88
CA VAL A 53 -8.10 -3.23 -0.12
C VAL A 53 -9.28 -3.01 -1.05
N ILE A 54 -9.08 -2.42 -2.22
CA ILE A 54 -10.16 -2.22 -3.22
C ILE A 54 -10.76 -3.57 -3.65
N PHE A 55 -9.92 -4.58 -3.87
CA PHE A 55 -10.37 -5.92 -4.21
C PHE A 55 -11.20 -6.56 -3.09
N ILE A 56 -10.74 -6.49 -1.83
CA ILE A 56 -11.50 -6.96 -0.68
C ILE A 56 -12.83 -6.22 -0.55
N MET A 57 -12.84 -4.90 -0.75
CA MET A 57 -14.05 -4.09 -0.73
C MET A 57 -15.03 -4.51 -1.82
N LEU A 58 -14.56 -4.81 -3.03
CA LEU A 58 -15.40 -5.30 -4.12
C LEU A 58 -16.10 -6.61 -3.74
N ILE A 59 -15.37 -7.55 -3.14
CA ILE A 59 -15.93 -8.80 -2.62
C ILE A 59 -16.95 -8.52 -1.51
N LEU A 60 -16.61 -7.68 -0.54
CA LEU A 60 -17.50 -7.32 0.57
C LEU A 60 -18.79 -6.65 0.08
N ILE A 61 -18.72 -5.77 -0.91
CA ILE A 61 -19.88 -5.11 -1.50
C ILE A 61 -20.76 -6.12 -2.25
N ALA A 62 -20.16 -7.04 -3.01
CA ALA A 62 -20.89 -8.10 -3.69
C ALA A 62 -21.63 -9.01 -2.69
N LEU A 63 -20.94 -9.44 -1.63
CA LEU A 63 -21.54 -10.21 -0.53
C LEU A 63 -22.62 -9.42 0.21
N ASN A 64 -22.39 -8.14 0.50
CA ASN A 64 -23.36 -7.27 1.16
C ASN A 64 -24.63 -7.10 0.32
N SER A 65 -24.49 -6.98 -1.01
CA SER A 65 -25.62 -6.93 -1.95
C SER A 65 -26.44 -8.23 -1.94
N LEU A 66 -25.77 -9.39 -1.85
CA LEU A 66 -26.44 -10.69 -1.71
C LEU A 66 -27.16 -10.81 -0.36
N ILE A 67 -26.48 -10.45 0.74
CA ILE A 67 -27.06 -10.45 2.09
C ILE A 67 -28.27 -9.53 2.14
N ARG A 68 -28.20 -8.34 1.54
CA ARG A 68 -29.33 -7.39 1.49
C ARG A 68 -30.57 -7.98 0.82
N ARG A 69 -30.42 -8.90 -0.13
CA ARG A 69 -31.54 -9.60 -0.78
C ARG A 69 -32.16 -10.68 0.10
N ILE A 70 -31.37 -11.36 0.93
CA ILE A 70 -31.82 -12.50 1.76
C ILE A 70 -32.24 -12.03 3.16
N ILE A 71 -31.43 -11.20 3.80
CA ILE A 71 -31.60 -10.68 5.16
C ILE A 71 -31.30 -9.16 5.15
N PRO A 72 -32.27 -8.30 4.79
CA PRO A 72 -32.05 -6.86 4.67
C PRO A 72 -31.49 -6.19 5.94
N ARG A 73 -31.87 -6.69 7.12
CA ARG A 73 -31.37 -6.19 8.42
C ARG A 73 -29.89 -6.51 8.68
N GLY A 74 -29.35 -7.54 8.01
CA GLY A 74 -27.96 -7.95 8.11
C GLY A 74 -27.03 -7.19 7.17
N ALA A 75 -27.56 -6.35 6.28
CA ALA A 75 -26.74 -5.57 5.35
C ALA A 75 -25.90 -4.53 6.11
N LEU A 76 -24.64 -4.41 5.69
CA LEU A 76 -23.73 -3.36 6.12
C LEU A 76 -24.14 -2.01 5.51
N SER A 77 -24.02 -0.96 6.32
CA SER A 77 -24.24 0.41 5.87
C SER A 77 -23.00 0.98 5.18
N GLN A 78 -23.15 2.12 4.50
CA GLN A 78 -22.01 2.83 3.90
C GLN A 78 -20.94 3.18 4.94
N VAL A 79 -21.31 3.67 6.12
CA VAL A 79 -20.35 4.02 7.19
C VAL A 79 -19.57 2.80 7.66
N GLU A 80 -20.22 1.65 7.72
CA GLU A 80 -19.58 0.40 8.15
C GLU A 80 -18.59 -0.12 7.11
N LEU A 81 -18.96 -0.07 5.84
CA LEU A 81 -18.05 -0.39 4.73
C LEU A 81 -16.84 0.55 4.71
N LEU A 82 -17.04 1.85 4.91
CA LEU A 82 -15.96 2.84 4.99
C LEU A 82 -15.08 2.64 6.23
N THR A 83 -15.65 2.21 7.35
CA THR A 83 -14.88 1.83 8.55
C THR A 83 -13.98 0.65 8.25
N ILE A 84 -14.51 -0.41 7.62
CA ILE A 84 -13.72 -1.59 7.21
C ILE A 84 -12.62 -1.17 6.25
N TYR A 85 -12.94 -0.36 5.24
CA TYR A 85 -11.95 0.18 4.30
C TYR A 85 -10.80 0.90 5.02
N ALA A 86 -11.10 1.84 5.93
CA ALA A 86 -10.09 2.58 6.67
C ALA A 86 -9.19 1.68 7.52
N MET A 87 -9.77 0.69 8.22
CA MET A 87 -9.03 -0.29 9.02
C MET A 87 -8.12 -1.16 8.15
N LEU A 88 -8.59 -1.59 6.98
CA LEU A 88 -7.80 -2.39 6.04
C LEU A 88 -6.67 -1.58 5.40
N CYS A 89 -6.90 -0.30 5.09
CA CYS A 89 -5.84 0.59 4.61
C CYS A 89 -4.72 0.72 5.65
N GLN A 90 -5.07 0.97 6.90
CA GLN A 90 -4.09 1.10 7.98
C GLN A 90 -3.33 -0.21 8.22
N ALA A 91 -4.03 -1.35 8.25
CA ALA A 91 -3.39 -2.64 8.41
C ALA A 91 -2.44 -2.97 7.25
N SER A 92 -2.85 -2.66 6.01
CA SER A 92 -2.02 -2.87 4.83
C SER A 92 -0.74 -2.04 4.88
N ALA A 93 -0.82 -0.78 5.33
CA ALA A 93 0.35 0.08 5.47
C ALA A 93 1.41 -0.53 6.42
N PHE A 94 0.99 -1.13 7.54
CA PHE A 94 1.92 -1.81 8.46
C PHE A 94 2.44 -3.15 7.93
N ALA A 95 1.63 -3.90 7.18
CA ALA A 95 2.05 -5.15 6.55
C ALA A 95 2.99 -4.93 5.34
N GLY A 96 3.14 -3.68 4.89
CA GLY A 96 3.95 -3.30 3.73
C GLY A 96 5.46 -3.50 3.91
N ARG A 97 6.17 -3.34 2.79
CA ARG A 97 7.62 -3.55 2.70
C ARG A 97 8.38 -2.70 3.72
N ASP A 98 8.10 -1.40 3.76
CA ASP A 98 8.84 -0.43 4.55
C ASP A 98 8.49 -0.44 6.05
N MET A 99 7.70 -1.42 6.50
CA MET A 99 7.27 -1.60 7.89
C MET A 99 7.65 -2.99 8.38
N ILE A 100 6.69 -3.91 8.56
CA ILE A 100 6.93 -5.22 9.18
C ILE A 100 7.93 -6.06 8.37
N GLN A 101 7.93 -5.97 7.05
CA GLN A 101 8.81 -6.80 6.20
C GLN A 101 10.29 -6.42 6.33
N VAL A 102 10.61 -5.17 6.68
CA VAL A 102 11.97 -4.72 7.00
C VAL A 102 12.27 -4.90 8.47
N LEU A 103 11.31 -4.55 9.33
CA LEU A 103 11.49 -4.58 10.78
C LEU A 103 11.76 -5.98 11.30
N VAL A 104 11.00 -6.99 10.89
CA VAL A 104 11.15 -8.36 11.43
C VAL A 104 12.55 -8.94 11.13
N PRO A 105 13.06 -8.88 9.87
CA PRO A 105 14.44 -9.28 9.60
C PRO A 105 15.48 -8.42 10.33
N LEU A 106 15.25 -7.12 10.51
CA LEU A 106 16.18 -6.23 11.22
C LEU A 106 16.46 -6.72 12.66
N LEU A 107 15.49 -7.37 13.31
CA LEU A 107 15.64 -7.89 14.68
C LEU A 107 16.72 -8.98 14.78
N GLY A 108 16.93 -9.76 13.72
CA GLY A 108 17.82 -10.94 13.74
C GLY A 108 19.01 -10.88 12.78
N ASN A 109 18.89 -10.14 11.66
CA ASN A 109 19.84 -10.20 10.54
C ASN A 109 21.28 -9.87 10.97
N GLY A 110 21.46 -8.86 11.83
CA GLY A 110 22.78 -8.45 12.31
C GLY A 110 23.53 -9.53 13.10
N PHE A 111 22.81 -10.49 13.70
CA PHE A 111 23.40 -11.63 14.42
C PHE A 111 23.41 -12.90 13.57
N TRP A 112 22.37 -13.12 12.76
CA TRP A 112 22.26 -14.30 11.90
C TRP A 112 23.32 -14.32 10.79
N TYR A 113 23.49 -13.19 10.09
CA TYR A 113 24.41 -13.07 8.97
C TYR A 113 25.82 -12.61 9.36
N ALA A 114 26.10 -12.44 10.66
CA ALA A 114 27.46 -12.19 11.13
C ALA A 114 28.35 -13.40 10.85
N ARG A 115 29.48 -13.16 10.16
CA ARG A 115 30.50 -14.16 9.84
C ARG A 115 31.89 -13.59 10.16
N PRO A 116 32.91 -14.44 10.37
CA PRO A 116 34.27 -13.94 10.57
C PRO A 116 34.76 -13.07 9.40
N GLU A 117 34.36 -13.36 8.15
CA GLU A 117 34.85 -12.64 6.97
C GLU A 117 34.27 -11.24 6.81
N ASN A 118 33.09 -10.98 7.38
CA ASN A 118 32.47 -9.64 7.35
C ASN A 118 32.70 -8.85 8.64
N GLU A 119 33.25 -9.49 9.68
CA GLU A 119 33.60 -8.88 10.97
C GLU A 119 32.41 -8.18 11.66
N TRP A 120 31.16 -8.49 11.29
CA TRP A 120 29.99 -7.77 11.80
C TRP A 120 29.83 -7.88 13.31
N ALA A 121 30.30 -8.98 13.90
CA ALA A 121 30.28 -9.15 15.34
C ALA A 121 31.15 -8.12 16.06
N GLU A 122 32.34 -7.84 15.53
CA GLU A 122 33.30 -6.90 16.12
C GLU A 122 32.90 -5.46 15.81
N LEU A 123 32.43 -5.21 14.58
CA LEU A 123 32.09 -3.87 14.11
C LEU A 123 30.76 -3.36 14.66
N PHE A 124 29.74 -4.21 14.79
CA PHE A 124 28.36 -3.75 14.99
C PHE A 124 27.66 -4.28 16.24
N HIS A 125 27.99 -5.46 16.79
CA HIS A 125 27.19 -6.04 17.90
C HIS A 125 27.19 -5.18 19.17
N SER A 126 28.25 -4.42 19.41
CA SER A 126 28.33 -3.47 20.53
C SER A 126 27.33 -2.32 20.42
N TYR A 127 26.97 -1.93 19.19
CA TYR A 127 26.02 -0.85 18.90
C TYR A 127 24.58 -1.34 18.78
N LEU A 128 24.34 -2.66 18.76
CA LEU A 128 22.99 -3.22 18.66
C LEU A 128 22.35 -3.36 20.06
N PRO A 129 21.34 -2.52 20.39
CA PRO A 129 20.71 -2.58 21.70
C PRO A 129 19.92 -3.88 21.86
N LYS A 130 20.35 -4.72 22.81
CA LYS A 130 19.76 -6.05 23.11
C LYS A 130 18.26 -6.05 23.44
N TRP A 131 17.68 -4.89 23.72
CA TRP A 131 16.25 -4.72 23.98
C TRP A 131 15.41 -4.47 22.72
N LEU A 132 16.04 -4.14 21.57
CA LEU A 132 15.39 -3.96 20.26
C LEU A 132 15.64 -5.10 19.28
N VAL A 133 16.52 -6.04 19.61
CA VAL A 133 17.00 -7.11 18.70
C VAL A 133 16.94 -8.47 19.38
N VAL A 134 17.01 -9.53 18.60
CA VAL A 134 17.08 -10.92 19.05
C VAL A 134 18.49 -11.44 18.78
N PRO A 135 19.40 -11.42 19.78
CA PRO A 135 20.82 -11.73 19.55
C PRO A 135 21.14 -13.23 19.49
N ASP A 136 20.27 -14.10 20.02
CA ASP A 136 20.57 -15.52 20.16
C ASP A 136 20.40 -16.29 18.85
N ARG A 137 21.53 -16.69 18.26
CA ARG A 137 21.58 -17.44 17.00
C ARG A 137 20.87 -18.79 17.06
N LYS A 138 20.81 -19.46 18.22
CA LYS A 138 20.10 -20.73 18.39
C LYS A 138 18.60 -20.55 18.21
N ILE A 139 18.06 -19.44 18.73
CA ILE A 139 16.65 -19.07 18.60
C ILE A 139 16.35 -18.62 17.17
N LEU A 140 17.25 -17.83 16.57
CA LEU A 140 17.11 -17.38 15.18
C LEU A 140 17.14 -18.55 14.18
N ARG A 141 17.80 -19.67 14.51
CA ARG A 141 17.87 -20.84 13.64
C ARG A 141 16.50 -21.33 13.18
N GLY A 142 15.54 -21.45 14.10
CA GLY A 142 14.17 -21.87 13.76
C GLY A 142 13.42 -20.87 12.87
N PHE A 143 13.74 -19.57 12.97
CA PHE A 143 13.16 -18.52 12.15
C PHE A 143 13.73 -18.51 10.72
N TYR A 144 15.04 -18.70 10.54
CA TYR A 144 15.70 -18.64 9.22
C TYR A 144 15.76 -19.99 8.50
N GLU A 145 16.04 -21.09 9.19
CA GLU A 145 16.19 -22.42 8.59
C GLU A 145 14.85 -23.16 8.47
N GLY A 146 13.81 -22.71 9.19
CA GLY A 146 12.52 -23.39 9.24
C GLY A 146 12.55 -24.67 10.09
N ASN A 147 11.62 -25.59 9.83
CA ASN A 147 11.44 -26.87 10.56
C ASN A 147 11.32 -26.73 12.10
N SER A 148 10.83 -25.59 12.56
CA SER A 148 10.65 -25.25 13.97
C SER A 148 9.31 -24.57 14.17
N SER A 149 8.72 -24.73 15.35
CA SER A 149 7.51 -23.99 15.72
C SER A 149 7.85 -22.79 16.61
N LEU A 150 7.14 -21.67 16.40
CA LEU A 150 7.20 -20.51 17.31
C LEU A 150 6.62 -20.85 18.70
N TYR A 151 5.71 -21.82 18.75
CA TYR A 151 5.00 -22.23 19.96
C TYR A 151 5.81 -23.20 20.83
N GLU A 152 6.98 -23.65 20.37
CA GLU A 152 7.90 -24.43 21.19
C GLU A 152 8.42 -23.62 22.38
N ALA A 153 8.63 -24.32 23.50
CA ALA A 153 9.02 -23.71 24.74
C ALA A 153 10.37 -22.97 24.60
N GLY A 154 10.35 -21.64 24.77
CA GLY A 154 11.54 -20.80 24.74
C GLY A 154 11.80 -20.09 23.41
N HIS A 155 11.14 -20.46 22.30
CA HIS A 155 11.33 -19.80 21.02
C HIS A 155 10.68 -18.42 20.93
N TRP A 156 9.49 -18.22 21.52
CA TRP A 156 8.77 -16.95 21.45
C TRP A 156 9.25 -15.91 22.47
N ARG A 157 9.67 -16.33 23.67
CA ARG A 157 10.04 -15.43 24.79
C ARG A 157 11.05 -14.33 24.42
N PRO A 158 12.14 -14.62 23.68
CA PRO A 158 13.15 -13.64 23.29
C PRO A 158 12.61 -12.54 22.38
N TRP A 159 11.53 -12.81 21.63
CA TRP A 159 10.91 -11.86 20.72
C TRP A 159 9.96 -10.90 21.41
N VAL A 160 9.39 -11.28 22.55
CA VAL A 160 8.35 -10.50 23.26
C VAL A 160 8.83 -9.08 23.55
N ARG A 161 10.03 -8.93 24.12
CA ARG A 161 10.52 -7.63 24.55
C ARG A 161 10.84 -6.71 23.36
N PRO A 162 11.63 -7.13 22.34
CA PRO A 162 11.82 -6.36 21.13
C PRO A 162 10.51 -5.98 20.45
N LEU A 163 9.60 -6.94 20.26
CA LEU A 163 8.32 -6.70 19.59
C LEU A 163 7.45 -5.71 20.38
N ALA A 164 7.35 -5.85 21.70
CA ALA A 164 6.57 -4.93 22.52
C ALA A 164 7.07 -3.48 22.42
N ILE A 165 8.39 -3.29 22.42
CA ILE A 165 8.99 -1.95 22.31
C ILE A 165 8.78 -1.37 20.91
N TRP A 166 9.00 -2.15 19.86
CA TRP A 166 8.75 -1.71 18.49
C TRP A 166 7.26 -1.43 18.23
N THR A 167 6.35 -2.25 18.75
CA THR A 167 4.91 -1.99 18.67
C THR A 167 4.54 -0.70 19.41
N GLY A 168 5.11 -0.46 20.59
CA GLY A 168 4.93 0.80 21.32
C GLY A 168 5.43 2.01 20.52
N PHE A 169 6.64 1.91 19.96
CA PHE A 169 7.21 2.96 19.11
C PHE A 169 6.34 3.25 17.88
N ILE A 170 5.93 2.21 17.15
CA ILE A 170 5.03 2.34 15.99
C ILE A 170 3.69 2.95 16.40
N GLY A 171 3.16 2.59 17.57
CA GLY A 171 1.94 3.17 18.12
C GLY A 171 2.07 4.67 18.36
N VAL A 172 3.15 5.12 19.02
CA VAL A 172 3.43 6.54 19.25
C VAL A 172 3.66 7.30 17.95
N MET A 173 4.40 6.72 17.01
CA MET A 173 4.64 7.30 15.69
C MET A 173 3.33 7.47 14.92
N SER A 174 2.48 6.44 14.91
CA SER A 174 1.19 6.46 14.22
C SER A 174 0.23 7.48 14.86
N PHE A 175 0.22 7.57 16.18
CA PHE A 175 -0.53 8.58 16.90
C PHE A 175 -0.06 10.00 16.54
N THR A 176 1.25 10.23 16.53
CA THR A 176 1.83 11.51 16.10
C THR A 176 1.42 11.86 14.67
N MET A 177 1.51 10.91 13.74
CA MET A 177 1.08 11.11 12.35
C MET A 177 -0.41 11.41 12.23
N LEU A 178 -1.24 10.78 13.06
CA LEU A 178 -2.67 11.08 13.14
C LEU A 178 -2.90 12.50 13.68
N CYS A 179 -2.19 12.93 14.73
CA CYS A 179 -2.26 14.30 15.23
C CYS A 179 -1.87 15.33 14.16
N LEU A 180 -0.76 15.09 13.45
CA LEU A 180 -0.33 15.93 12.33
C LEU A 180 -1.38 15.97 11.23
N SER A 181 -1.96 14.81 10.88
CA SER A 181 -3.03 14.73 9.89
C SER A 181 -4.26 15.55 10.30
N VAL A 182 -4.63 15.54 11.59
CA VAL A 182 -5.76 16.35 12.10
C VAL A 182 -5.47 17.85 12.02
N ILE A 183 -4.25 18.28 12.35
CA ILE A 183 -3.83 19.70 12.27
C ILE A 183 -3.81 20.17 10.81
N LEU A 184 -3.14 19.41 9.93
CA LEU A 184 -2.95 19.77 8.53
C LEU A 184 -4.23 19.62 7.70
N ARG A 185 -5.14 18.71 8.08
CA ARG A 185 -6.42 18.52 7.40
C ARG A 185 -7.17 19.82 7.23
N LYS A 186 -7.23 20.68 8.25
CA LYS A 186 -7.97 21.94 8.18
C LYS A 186 -7.35 22.90 7.15
N GLN A 187 -6.04 23.05 7.19
CA GLN A 187 -5.29 23.88 6.25
C GLN A 187 -5.48 23.40 4.80
N TRP A 188 -5.23 22.11 4.57
CA TRP A 188 -5.30 21.52 3.23
C TRP A 188 -6.71 21.46 2.66
N SER A 189 -7.71 21.16 3.49
CA SER A 189 -9.08 21.01 3.03
C SER A 189 -9.81 22.35 2.86
N GLU A 190 -9.63 23.30 3.78
CA GLU A 190 -10.40 24.55 3.77
C GLU A 190 -9.69 25.67 3.00
N HIS A 191 -8.38 25.80 3.13
CA HIS A 191 -7.62 26.91 2.55
C HIS A 191 -7.00 26.54 1.21
N GLU A 192 -6.31 25.40 1.13
CA GLU A 192 -5.61 24.97 -0.09
C GLU A 192 -6.48 24.13 -1.02
N LYS A 193 -7.67 23.72 -0.56
CA LYS A 193 -8.67 22.94 -1.31
C LYS A 193 -8.05 21.74 -2.03
N LEU A 194 -7.14 21.05 -1.35
CA LEU A 194 -6.46 19.89 -1.91
C LEU A 194 -7.51 18.84 -2.28
N THR A 195 -7.53 18.45 -3.55
CA THR A 195 -8.43 17.40 -4.01
C THR A 195 -7.89 16.07 -3.46
N TYR A 196 -8.74 15.28 -2.79
CA TYR A 196 -8.40 13.93 -2.28
C TYR A 196 -8.95 12.84 -3.22
N PRO A 197 -8.38 12.66 -4.43
CA PRO A 197 -9.01 11.86 -5.46
C PRO A 197 -9.04 10.36 -5.17
N ILE A 198 -8.06 9.87 -4.42
CA ILE A 198 -7.92 8.45 -4.06
C ILE A 198 -9.12 7.96 -3.25
N VAL A 199 -9.73 8.85 -2.45
CA VAL A 199 -10.89 8.52 -1.60
C VAL A 199 -12.19 8.44 -2.40
N ARG A 200 -12.25 9.02 -3.61
CA ARG A 200 -13.48 9.06 -4.43
C ARG A 200 -13.95 7.66 -4.82
N LEU A 201 -13.04 6.77 -5.22
CA LEU A 201 -13.41 5.42 -5.64
C LEU A 201 -14.07 4.61 -4.49
N PRO A 202 -13.44 4.47 -3.30
CA PRO A 202 -14.07 3.83 -2.14
C PRO A 202 -15.40 4.46 -1.73
N LEU A 203 -15.50 5.80 -1.76
CA LEU A 203 -16.75 6.49 -1.45
C LEU A 203 -17.85 6.13 -2.44
N GLU A 204 -17.57 6.13 -3.74
CA GLU A 204 -18.57 5.82 -4.75
C GLU A 204 -18.97 4.34 -4.75
N MET A 205 -18.01 3.43 -4.51
CA MET A 205 -18.25 2.00 -4.38
C MET A 205 -19.18 1.63 -3.21
N THR A 206 -19.19 2.44 -2.14
CA THR A 206 -19.93 2.15 -0.90
C THR A 206 -21.29 2.84 -0.80
N LYS A 207 -21.65 3.70 -1.77
CA LYS A 207 -22.95 4.38 -1.80
C LYS A 207 -24.10 3.41 -2.03
N GLU A 208 -25.10 3.47 -1.16
CA GLU A 208 -26.18 2.48 -1.15
C GLU A 208 -27.24 2.67 -2.23
N ARG A 209 -27.56 3.91 -2.58
CA ARG A 209 -28.60 4.27 -3.56
C ARG A 209 -28.28 5.62 -4.21
N SER A 210 -27.66 5.59 -5.39
CA SER A 210 -27.74 6.70 -6.33
C SER A 210 -28.08 6.17 -7.72
N ASP A 211 -28.78 6.97 -8.53
CA ASP A 211 -29.04 6.68 -9.95
C ASP A 211 -27.74 6.70 -10.79
N LEU A 212 -26.65 7.21 -10.21
CA LEU A 212 -25.29 7.26 -10.75
C LEU A 212 -24.39 6.16 -10.15
N ASN A 213 -24.97 5.01 -9.79
CA ASN A 213 -24.22 3.94 -9.13
C ASN A 213 -23.03 3.49 -10.00
N LEU A 214 -21.81 3.56 -9.46
CA LEU A 214 -20.57 3.24 -10.17
C LEU A 214 -20.67 1.93 -10.94
N PHE A 215 -21.18 0.88 -10.29
CA PHE A 215 -21.33 -0.47 -10.85
C PHE A 215 -22.39 -0.60 -11.95
N ARG A 216 -23.27 0.40 -12.14
CA ARG A 216 -24.25 0.43 -13.23
C ARG A 216 -23.78 1.26 -14.43
N ASN A 217 -22.70 2.01 -14.28
CA ASN A 217 -22.21 2.92 -15.31
C ASN A 217 -21.51 2.13 -16.45
N ARG A 218 -22.07 2.20 -17.66
CA ARG A 218 -21.53 1.52 -18.85
C ARG A 218 -20.15 2.06 -19.26
N LEU A 219 -19.91 3.36 -19.11
CA LEU A 219 -18.62 3.97 -19.43
C LEU A 219 -17.52 3.51 -18.46
N MET A 220 -17.87 3.32 -17.18
CA MET A 220 -16.95 2.74 -16.21
C MET A 220 -16.57 1.32 -16.62
N TRP A 221 -17.53 0.47 -17.00
CA TRP A 221 -17.26 -0.90 -17.44
C TRP A 221 -16.48 -0.95 -18.76
N LEU A 222 -16.72 -0.01 -19.68
CA LEU A 222 -15.91 0.12 -20.88
C LEU A 222 -14.45 0.45 -20.54
N GLY A 223 -14.21 1.44 -19.67
CA GLY A 223 -12.87 1.78 -19.21
C GLY A 223 -12.18 0.63 -18.48
N PHE A 224 -12.90 -0.06 -17.59
CA PHE A 224 -12.42 -1.26 -16.91
C PHE A 224 -12.07 -2.38 -17.91
N GLY A 225 -12.92 -2.60 -18.92
CA GLY A 225 -12.70 -3.61 -19.96
C GLY A 225 -11.44 -3.31 -20.79
N ILE A 226 -11.26 -2.06 -21.21
CA ILE A 226 -10.07 -1.63 -21.97
C ILE A 226 -8.82 -1.79 -21.11
N ALA A 227 -8.82 -1.27 -19.88
CA ALA A 227 -7.67 -1.37 -18.99
C ALA A 227 -7.33 -2.83 -18.66
N SER A 228 -8.33 -3.66 -18.38
CA SER A 228 -8.14 -5.08 -18.07
C SER A 228 -7.62 -5.85 -19.28
N ALA A 229 -8.12 -5.58 -20.49
CA ALA A 229 -7.64 -6.21 -21.71
C ALA A 229 -6.18 -5.86 -22.00
N ILE A 230 -5.80 -4.59 -21.89
CA ILE A 230 -4.41 -4.13 -22.09
C ILE A 230 -3.45 -4.83 -21.11
N ASN A 231 -3.79 -4.84 -19.81
CA ASN A 231 -2.96 -5.50 -18.81
C ASN A 231 -2.94 -7.02 -19.01
N ALA A 232 -4.08 -7.65 -19.29
CA ALA A 232 -4.15 -9.09 -19.53
C ALA A 232 -3.30 -9.53 -20.73
N ILE A 233 -3.32 -8.79 -21.85
CA ILE A 233 -2.48 -9.09 -23.02
C ILE A 233 -1.00 -8.95 -22.67
N SER A 234 -0.63 -7.90 -21.93
CA SER A 234 0.77 -7.68 -21.52
C SER A 234 1.27 -8.80 -20.60
N GLU A 235 0.53 -9.10 -19.53
CA GLU A 235 0.89 -10.14 -18.54
C GLU A 235 0.86 -11.55 -19.15
N LEU A 236 -0.16 -11.87 -19.97
CA LEU A 236 -0.24 -13.16 -20.63
C LEU A 236 0.87 -13.32 -21.69
N GLY A 237 1.23 -12.28 -22.42
CA GLY A 237 2.37 -12.31 -23.35
C GLY A 237 3.72 -12.46 -22.66
N GLN A 238 3.82 -12.05 -21.39
CA GLN A 238 5.01 -12.28 -20.58
C GLN A 238 5.14 -13.74 -20.11
N ILE A 239 4.00 -14.37 -19.76
CA ILE A 239 3.98 -15.77 -19.28
C ILE A 239 3.99 -16.77 -20.45
N PHE A 240 3.24 -16.48 -21.52
CA PHE A 240 3.04 -17.35 -22.66
C PHE A 240 3.62 -16.72 -23.93
N PRO A 241 4.73 -17.25 -24.47
CA PRO A 241 5.37 -16.72 -25.68
C PRO A 241 4.51 -16.72 -26.94
N GLN A 242 3.38 -17.43 -26.92
CA GLN A 242 2.43 -17.53 -28.04
C GLN A 242 1.54 -16.28 -28.17
N ILE A 243 1.42 -15.48 -27.11
CA ILE A 243 0.61 -14.27 -27.07
C ILE A 243 1.54 -13.07 -27.32
N PRO A 244 1.16 -12.10 -28.19
CA PRO A 244 2.00 -10.95 -28.46
C PRO A 244 2.22 -10.12 -27.19
N PHE A 245 3.48 -9.98 -26.79
CA PHE A 245 3.85 -9.17 -25.64
C PHE A 245 3.70 -7.68 -25.96
N LEU A 246 2.88 -6.99 -25.17
CA LEU A 246 2.73 -5.55 -25.21
C LEU A 246 3.58 -4.92 -24.09
N PRO A 247 4.73 -4.28 -24.39
CA PRO A 247 5.55 -3.63 -23.37
C PRO A 247 4.83 -2.38 -22.85
N LEU A 248 4.29 -2.46 -21.63
CA LEU A 248 3.70 -1.31 -20.93
C LEU A 248 4.73 -0.38 -20.30
N TYR A 249 6.01 -0.77 -20.34
CA TYR A 249 7.14 0.06 -19.92
C TYR A 249 8.22 -0.02 -20.98
N LYS A 250 8.76 1.14 -21.37
CA LYS A 250 9.90 1.22 -22.28
C LYS A 250 10.81 2.35 -21.87
N GLU A 251 12.09 2.03 -21.75
CA GLU A 251 13.12 3.01 -21.40
C GLU A 251 13.90 3.46 -22.64
N VAL A 252 14.09 4.77 -22.76
CA VAL A 252 14.89 5.39 -23.80
C VAL A 252 16.32 5.50 -23.31
N HIS A 253 17.24 4.96 -24.10
CA HIS A 253 18.67 4.93 -23.82
C HIS A 253 19.42 5.80 -24.84
N PHE A 254 20.32 6.64 -24.35
CA PHE A 254 21.19 7.49 -25.17
C PHE A 254 22.63 6.98 -25.11
N SER A 255 23.27 6.79 -26.27
CA SER A 255 24.64 6.25 -26.33
C SER A 255 25.72 7.34 -26.26
N GLU A 256 25.44 8.53 -26.75
CA GLU A 256 26.43 9.61 -26.93
C GLU A 256 26.47 10.58 -25.74
N LYS A 257 27.66 11.07 -25.40
CA LYS A 257 27.82 12.16 -24.42
C LYS A 257 27.36 13.50 -25.05
N PRO A 258 26.76 14.41 -24.27
CA PRO A 258 26.46 14.32 -22.82
C PRO A 258 25.11 13.64 -22.49
N TRP A 259 24.33 13.25 -23.50
CA TRP A 259 22.98 12.70 -23.35
C TRP A 259 22.92 11.36 -22.60
N ASN A 260 23.97 10.55 -22.68
CA ASN A 260 24.09 9.30 -21.94
C ASN A 260 24.00 9.47 -20.40
N ALA A 261 24.24 10.68 -19.87
CA ALA A 261 24.05 11.00 -18.47
C ALA A 261 22.59 10.85 -18.01
N MET A 262 21.63 10.89 -18.95
CA MET A 262 20.20 10.68 -18.68
C MET A 262 19.83 9.22 -18.41
N ASN A 263 20.65 8.25 -18.83
CA ASN A 263 20.40 6.81 -18.58
C ASN A 263 20.49 6.44 -17.09
N SER A 264 21.03 7.34 -16.28
CA SER A 264 21.30 7.27 -14.84
C SER A 264 20.17 7.54 -13.83
N PRO A 265 18.88 7.54 -14.16
CA PRO A 265 18.15 6.30 -13.87
C PRO A 265 17.26 5.89 -15.04
N GLY A 266 17.42 6.56 -16.20
CA GLY A 266 16.65 6.28 -17.41
C GLY A 266 15.55 7.29 -17.66
N LEU A 267 15.20 7.45 -18.94
CA LEU A 267 13.97 8.12 -19.35
C LEU A 267 12.95 7.05 -19.76
N GLY A 268 12.12 6.64 -18.79
CA GLY A 268 11.11 5.60 -18.95
C GLY A 268 9.74 6.14 -19.35
N PHE A 269 9.11 5.53 -20.36
CA PHE A 269 7.71 5.72 -20.69
C PHE A 269 6.90 4.53 -20.20
N SER A 270 5.98 4.80 -19.28
CA SER A 270 5.06 3.82 -18.70
C SER A 270 3.63 4.05 -19.17
N LEU A 271 3.03 3.06 -19.81
CA LEU A 271 1.62 3.04 -20.15
C LEU A 271 0.87 2.14 -19.15
N PHE A 272 0.62 2.68 -17.96
CA PHE A 272 -0.18 2.00 -16.94
C PHE A 272 -1.59 2.61 -16.89
N PRO A 273 -2.64 1.91 -17.34
CA PRO A 273 -4.00 2.45 -17.35
C PRO A 273 -4.48 2.98 -15.99
N PHE A 274 -4.10 2.32 -14.89
CA PHE A 274 -4.44 2.78 -13.54
C PHE A 274 -3.74 4.11 -13.18
N ALA A 275 -2.48 4.28 -13.57
CA ALA A 275 -1.71 5.49 -13.30
C ALA A 275 -2.23 6.67 -14.13
N ILE A 276 -2.62 6.42 -15.38
CA ILE A 276 -3.31 7.40 -16.23
C ILE A 276 -4.63 7.83 -15.57
N GLY A 277 -5.41 6.87 -15.07
CA GLY A 277 -6.66 7.14 -14.36
C GLY A 277 -6.47 7.97 -13.08
N LEU A 278 -5.43 7.69 -12.29
CA LEU A 278 -5.07 8.49 -11.12
C LEU A 278 -4.55 9.88 -11.52
N GLY A 279 -3.73 9.95 -12.57
CA GLY A 279 -3.16 11.17 -13.14
C GLY A 279 -4.24 12.15 -13.61
N TYR A 280 -5.36 11.65 -14.14
CA TYR A 280 -6.50 12.49 -14.52
C TYR A 280 -7.05 13.32 -13.35
N PHE A 281 -6.91 12.85 -12.12
CA PHE A 281 -7.38 13.58 -10.95
C PHE A 281 -6.34 14.52 -10.33
N ILE A 282 -5.12 14.55 -10.86
CA ILE A 282 -4.06 15.43 -10.38
C ILE A 282 -4.31 16.86 -10.92
N PRO A 283 -4.27 17.91 -10.08
CA PRO A 283 -4.34 19.29 -10.55
C PRO A 283 -3.26 19.60 -11.60
N LEU A 284 -3.61 20.40 -12.61
CA LEU A 284 -2.72 20.68 -13.74
C LEU A 284 -1.35 21.24 -13.30
N ASP A 285 -1.34 22.13 -12.31
CA ASP A 285 -0.11 22.75 -11.80
C ASP A 285 0.84 21.72 -11.16
N LEU A 286 0.26 20.73 -10.47
CA LEU A 286 1.03 19.64 -9.87
C LEU A 286 1.55 18.67 -10.93
N ALA A 287 0.72 18.33 -11.92
CA ALA A 287 1.12 17.50 -13.05
C ALA A 287 2.26 18.16 -13.85
N PHE A 288 2.16 19.46 -14.11
CA PHE A 288 3.21 20.25 -14.73
C PHE A 288 4.50 20.22 -13.89
N SER A 289 4.40 20.45 -12.58
CA SER A 289 5.54 20.42 -11.67
C SER A 289 6.27 19.07 -11.70
N CYS A 290 5.53 17.95 -11.61
CA CYS A 290 6.12 16.61 -11.67
C CYS A 290 6.92 16.39 -12.96
N TRP A 291 6.36 16.77 -14.10
CA TRP A 291 7.02 16.61 -15.40
C TRP A 291 8.21 17.57 -15.55
N PHE A 292 8.05 18.83 -15.17
CA PHE A 292 9.08 19.85 -15.27
C PHE A 292 10.30 19.49 -14.41
N PHE A 293 10.10 19.18 -13.12
CA PHE A 293 11.21 18.84 -12.22
C PHE A 293 11.90 17.54 -12.61
N HIS A 294 11.16 16.56 -13.14
CA HIS A 294 11.75 15.34 -13.69
C HIS A 294 12.70 15.66 -14.85
N LEU A 295 12.26 16.44 -15.84
CA LEU A 295 13.11 16.82 -16.97
C LEU A 295 14.25 17.77 -16.57
N PHE A 296 13.99 18.69 -15.64
CA PHE A 296 15.01 19.60 -15.10
C PHE A 296 16.14 18.81 -14.45
N TRP A 297 15.82 17.82 -13.63
CA TRP A 297 16.83 16.95 -13.02
C TRP A 297 17.65 16.17 -14.07
N HIS A 298 17.01 15.69 -15.14
CA HIS A 298 17.74 15.10 -16.26
C HIS A 298 18.67 16.11 -16.96
N PHE A 299 18.21 17.34 -17.16
CA PHE A 299 19.00 18.41 -17.76
C PHE A 299 20.22 18.78 -16.91
N GLU A 300 20.08 18.89 -15.58
CA GLU A 300 21.21 19.12 -14.67
C GLU A 300 22.32 18.07 -14.83
N ARG A 301 21.94 16.80 -15.05
CA ARG A 301 22.91 15.72 -15.25
C ARG A 301 23.62 15.80 -16.59
N VAL A 302 22.91 16.18 -17.64
CA VAL A 302 23.50 16.41 -18.96
C VAL A 302 24.51 17.56 -18.87
N LEU A 303 24.14 18.66 -18.21
CA LEU A 303 25.06 19.78 -17.97
C LEU A 303 26.28 19.39 -17.13
N GLY A 304 26.08 18.59 -16.07
CA GLY A 304 27.19 18.11 -15.24
C GLY A 304 28.12 17.11 -15.95
N SER A 305 27.69 16.54 -17.08
CA SER A 305 28.48 15.61 -17.89
C SER A 305 29.09 16.24 -19.14
N ALA A 306 28.65 17.44 -19.53
CA ALA A 306 29.15 18.19 -20.69
C ALA A 306 30.48 18.88 -20.38
#